data_AF-A0A349GP48-F1
#
_entry.id   AF-A0A349GP48-F1
#
_cell.length_a   1.000
_cell.length_b   1.000
_cell.length_c   1.000
_cell.angle_alpha   90.00
_cell.angle_beta   90.00
_cell.angle_gamma   90.00
#
_symmetry.space_group_name_H-M   'P 1'
#
loop_
_entity.id
_entity.type
_entity.pdbx_description
1 polymer ?
#
loop_
_entity_poly.entity_id
_entity_poly.type
_entity_poly.pdbx_seq_one_letter_code
_entity_poly.pdbx_strand_id
1 'polypeptide(L)'
;MLSVSGISAFADAGEAPPPVTEDEYVFPDPDSFSYDDVEVNFAKALQYSLYFYDANKCGSGEKNLEWRGDCHTEDYNIPLIPMVTEGADANKGTNLSQEFIDEYKDILDPDGDGFVDCGGGMHDAGDHVKFGLPGSYAASTVGWGYYEFRDAYEASGQQEHVEDILHWFNDFYMKSTYLDEDGNVIAFCYQVGEGNNDHNYWNPPELQDSVHEKDFARPAYFATVDTPASDMCAGTAASLAVNYLNFKDT
;
A
#
# COMPACT_ATOMS: atom_id res chain seq x y z
N MET A 1 31.08 -29.51 5.50
CA MET A 1 29.65 -29.86 5.35
C MET A 1 28.96 -29.47 6.65
N LEU A 2 28.39 -28.26 6.68
CA LEU A 2 27.55 -27.82 7.79
C LEU A 2 26.17 -28.47 7.57
N SER A 3 25.80 -29.35 8.48
CA SER A 3 24.46 -29.90 8.56
C SER A 3 23.54 -28.77 9.01
N VAL A 4 22.74 -28.26 8.08
CA VAL A 4 21.55 -27.48 8.41
C VAL A 4 20.54 -28.50 8.91
N SER A 5 20.41 -28.64 10.23
CA SER A 5 19.27 -29.32 10.83
C SER A 5 18.04 -28.51 10.43
N GLY A 6 17.22 -29.09 9.55
CA GLY A 6 16.03 -28.44 9.01
C GLY A 6 15.16 -27.88 10.14
N ILE A 7 14.85 -26.59 10.03
CA ILE A 7 13.67 -26.04 10.69
C ILE A 7 12.50 -26.83 10.12
N SER A 8 11.82 -27.59 10.98
CA SER A 8 10.60 -28.30 10.60
C SER A 8 9.55 -27.26 10.20
N ALA A 9 9.40 -27.03 8.90
CA ALA A 9 8.34 -26.20 8.33
C ALA A 9 6.96 -26.90 8.32
N PHE A 10 6.80 -28.00 9.06
CA PHE A 10 5.60 -28.84 9.09
C PHE A 10 4.54 -28.38 10.10
N ALA A 11 4.55 -27.11 10.50
CA ALA A 11 3.43 -26.55 11.24
C ALA A 11 2.41 -26.02 10.23
N ASP A 12 1.16 -26.45 10.33
CA ASP A 12 0.07 -25.89 9.54
C ASP A 12 -0.17 -24.44 9.98
N ALA A 13 -0.60 -23.59 9.04
CA ALA A 13 -1.21 -22.34 9.45
C ALA A 13 -2.48 -22.67 10.27
N GLY A 14 -2.78 -21.84 11.27
CA GLY A 14 -3.99 -22.04 12.06
C GLY A 14 -5.23 -21.64 11.27
N GLU A 15 -6.40 -21.76 11.90
CA GLU A 15 -7.58 -21.01 11.45
C GLU A 15 -7.24 -19.51 11.36
N ALA A 16 -7.96 -18.79 10.48
CA ALA A 16 -7.85 -17.33 10.40
C ALA A 16 -7.97 -16.70 11.80
N PRO A 17 -7.30 -15.56 12.06
CA PRO A 17 -7.41 -14.88 13.35
C PRO A 17 -8.89 -14.72 13.74
N PRO A 18 -9.29 -15.14 14.96
CA PRO A 18 -10.68 -15.00 15.38
C PRO A 18 -11.08 -13.52 15.41
N PRO A 19 -12.37 -13.20 15.21
CA PRO A 19 -12.87 -11.85 15.39
C PRO A 19 -12.62 -11.39 16.83
N VAL A 20 -12.28 -10.10 16.99
CA VAL A 20 -12.00 -9.53 18.30
C VAL A 20 -13.30 -9.43 19.11
N THR A 21 -13.35 -10.10 20.26
CA THR A 21 -14.54 -10.09 21.13
C THR A 21 -14.40 -9.08 22.27
N GLU A 22 -15.51 -8.61 22.84
CA GLU A 22 -15.49 -7.62 23.95
C GLU A 22 -14.72 -8.12 25.19
N ASP A 23 -14.59 -9.43 25.37
CA ASP A 23 -13.87 -10.03 26.50
C ASP A 23 -12.33 -10.03 26.30
N GLU A 24 -11.84 -9.74 25.09
CA GLU A 24 -10.42 -9.64 24.75
C GLU A 24 -9.82 -8.24 25.00
N TYR A 25 -10.63 -7.28 25.46
CA TYR A 25 -10.17 -5.96 25.92
C TYR A 25 -9.48 -5.96 27.30
N VAL A 26 -8.94 -7.12 27.72
CA VAL A 26 -8.20 -7.24 28.98
C VAL A 26 -6.73 -7.46 28.64
N PHE A 27 -5.88 -6.48 28.96
CA PHE A 27 -4.44 -6.67 28.88
C PHE A 27 -4.03 -7.84 29.79
N PRO A 28 -3.32 -8.85 29.27
CA PRO A 28 -2.89 -9.98 30.08
C PRO A 28 -1.97 -9.50 31.21
N ASP A 29 -2.00 -10.22 32.34
CA ASP A 29 -1.08 -9.98 33.45
C ASP A 29 0.37 -10.14 32.94
N PRO A 30 1.23 -9.12 33.04
CA PRO A 30 2.59 -9.18 32.50
C PRO A 30 3.44 -10.31 33.13
N ASP A 31 3.06 -10.80 34.32
CA ASP A 31 3.75 -11.91 35.00
C ASP A 31 3.15 -13.28 34.66
N SER A 32 2.07 -13.34 33.87
CA SER A 32 1.43 -14.59 33.43
C SER A 32 2.08 -15.23 32.20
N PHE A 33 3.06 -14.56 31.59
CA PHE A 33 3.71 -14.99 30.36
C PHE A 33 5.12 -15.54 30.63
N SER A 34 5.39 -16.75 30.15
CA SER A 34 6.70 -17.41 30.20
C SER A 34 7.18 -17.69 28.78
N TYR A 35 8.37 -17.18 28.43
CA TYR A 35 8.99 -17.42 27.12
C TYR A 35 9.34 -18.89 26.87
N ASP A 36 9.53 -19.67 27.93
CA ASP A 36 9.86 -21.10 27.85
C ASP A 36 8.64 -21.95 27.40
N ASP A 37 7.42 -21.40 27.46
CA ASP A 37 6.18 -22.07 27.09
C ASP A 37 5.65 -21.68 25.69
N VAL A 38 6.39 -20.83 24.96
CA VAL A 38 6.00 -20.39 23.61
C VAL A 38 6.39 -21.44 22.58
N GLU A 39 5.40 -22.17 22.08
CA GLU A 39 5.58 -22.94 20.85
C GLU A 39 5.73 -21.98 19.67
N VAL A 40 6.91 -21.99 19.03
CA VAL A 40 7.19 -21.12 17.87
C VAL A 40 6.60 -21.75 16.61
N ASN A 41 5.38 -21.34 16.26
CA ASN A 41 4.75 -21.69 15.00
C ASN A 41 5.03 -20.61 13.94
N PHE A 42 6.02 -20.86 13.07
CA PHE A 42 6.39 -19.92 12.01
C PHE A 42 5.35 -19.81 10.89
N ALA A 43 4.56 -20.85 10.62
CA ALA A 43 3.48 -20.77 9.64
C ALA A 43 2.36 -19.84 10.12
N LYS A 44 1.99 -19.95 11.40
CA LYS A 44 1.05 -19.01 12.04
C LYS A 44 1.63 -17.59 12.11
N ALA A 45 2.92 -17.45 12.39
CA ALA A 45 3.57 -16.13 12.36
C ALA A 45 3.53 -15.50 10.97
N LEU A 46 3.79 -16.28 9.91
CA LEU A 46 3.67 -15.83 8.51
C LEU A 46 2.23 -15.40 8.21
N GLN A 47 1.25 -16.25 8.49
CA GLN A 47 -0.18 -15.96 8.32
C GLN A 47 -0.55 -14.62 8.99
N TYR A 48 -0.21 -14.45 10.27
CA TYR A 48 -0.55 -13.25 11.03
C TYR A 48 0.19 -12.01 10.51
N SER A 49 1.41 -12.17 10.00
CA SER A 49 2.18 -11.06 9.43
C SER A 49 1.55 -10.50 8.15
N LEU A 50 0.84 -11.33 7.36
CA LEU A 50 0.19 -10.88 6.14
C LEU A 50 -1.04 -9.99 6.43
N TYR A 51 -1.79 -10.29 7.50
CA TYR A 51 -2.91 -9.46 7.95
C TYR A 51 -2.54 -8.02 8.33
N PHE A 52 -1.26 -7.75 8.60
CA PHE A 52 -0.78 -6.38 8.77
C PHE A 52 -0.93 -5.54 7.49
N TYR A 53 -0.76 -6.16 6.31
CA TYR A 53 -0.96 -5.45 5.03
C TYR A 53 -2.45 -5.21 4.77
N ASP A 54 -3.33 -6.17 5.08
CA ASP A 54 -4.79 -5.95 5.00
C ASP A 54 -5.24 -4.78 5.87
N ALA A 55 -4.66 -4.67 7.07
CA ALA A 55 -4.91 -3.58 7.99
C ALA A 55 -4.49 -2.20 7.44
N ASN A 56 -3.72 -2.15 6.35
CA ASN A 56 -3.24 -0.91 5.72
C ASN A 56 -3.74 -0.71 4.27
N LYS A 57 -4.54 -1.62 3.70
CA LYS A 57 -5.10 -1.44 2.34
C LYS A 57 -5.94 -0.16 2.24
N CYS A 58 -5.49 0.84 1.49
CA CYS A 58 -6.19 2.12 1.24
C CYS A 58 -7.12 2.04 0.03
N GLY A 59 -8.20 2.82 -0.03
CA GLY A 59 -9.11 2.85 -1.18
C GLY A 59 -10.22 1.80 -1.13
N SER A 60 -11.03 1.76 -2.19
CA SER A 60 -12.14 0.82 -2.37
C SER A 60 -11.67 -0.57 -2.79
N GLY A 61 -12.39 -1.60 -2.34
CA GLY A 61 -12.18 -3.00 -2.74
C GLY A 61 -12.32 -3.97 -1.56
N GLU A 62 -12.19 -5.27 -1.85
CA GLU A 62 -12.36 -6.31 -0.83
C GLU A 62 -11.30 -6.21 0.28
N LYS A 63 -11.74 -6.28 1.54
CA LYS A 63 -10.89 -6.25 2.74
C LYS A 63 -11.05 -7.57 3.50
N ASN A 64 -9.94 -8.14 3.95
CA ASN A 64 -9.93 -9.39 4.72
C ASN A 64 -10.21 -9.19 6.23
N LEU A 65 -10.36 -7.94 6.68
CA LEU A 65 -10.58 -7.58 8.08
C LEU A 65 -11.92 -6.86 8.22
N GLU A 66 -12.80 -7.39 9.07
CA GLU A 66 -14.18 -6.91 9.25
C GLU A 66 -14.30 -5.45 9.71
N TRP A 67 -13.24 -4.93 10.35
CA TRP A 67 -13.18 -3.58 10.89
C TRP A 67 -12.51 -2.58 9.93
N ARG A 68 -12.07 -3.02 8.74
CA ARG A 68 -11.55 -2.16 7.67
C ARG A 68 -12.60 -2.00 6.56
N GLY A 69 -12.83 -0.76 6.17
CA GLY A 69 -13.74 -0.39 5.08
C GLY A 69 -13.04 0.32 3.94
N ASP A 70 -13.86 0.80 2.99
CA ASP A 70 -13.44 1.76 1.97
C ASP A 70 -13.02 3.07 2.66
N CYS A 71 -11.84 3.57 2.33
CA CYS A 71 -11.28 4.79 2.88
C CYS A 71 -10.60 5.63 1.79
N HIS A 72 -10.52 6.94 2.00
CA HIS A 72 -9.89 7.89 1.07
C HIS A 72 -10.37 7.72 -0.38
N THR A 73 -11.68 7.51 -0.57
CA THR A 73 -12.27 7.30 -1.90
C THR A 73 -12.16 8.53 -2.81
N GLU A 74 -11.82 9.68 -2.23
CA GLU A 74 -11.46 10.90 -2.94
C GLU A 74 -10.13 10.78 -3.69
N ASP A 75 -9.24 9.85 -3.31
CA ASP A 75 -7.98 9.61 -4.01
C ASP A 75 -8.21 9.09 -5.45
N TYR A 76 -9.41 8.57 -5.76
CA TYR A 76 -9.80 8.19 -7.12
C TYR A 76 -10.16 9.38 -8.01
N ASN A 77 -10.36 10.56 -7.42
CA ASN A 77 -10.79 11.78 -8.12
C ASN A 77 -9.99 12.98 -7.60
N ILE A 78 -8.66 12.92 -7.69
CA ILE A 78 -7.80 14.04 -7.28
C ILE A 78 -7.83 15.10 -8.38
N PRO A 79 -8.14 16.38 -8.08
CA PRO A 79 -8.20 17.42 -9.10
C PRO A 79 -6.87 17.54 -9.87
N LEU A 80 -6.92 17.48 -11.20
CA LEU A 80 -5.74 17.66 -12.05
C LEU A 80 -5.42 19.15 -12.23
N ILE A 81 -4.97 19.77 -11.14
CA ILE A 81 -4.54 21.16 -11.08
C ILE A 81 -3.23 21.27 -10.29
N PRO A 82 -2.42 22.32 -10.50
CA PRO A 82 -1.28 22.60 -9.64
C PRO A 82 -1.75 22.92 -8.22
N MET A 83 -1.15 22.27 -7.23
CA MET A 83 -1.45 22.54 -5.83
C MET A 83 -0.91 23.89 -5.39
N VAL A 84 -1.64 24.55 -4.50
CA VAL A 84 -1.20 25.77 -3.80
C VAL A 84 -0.80 25.44 -2.37
N THR A 85 0.10 26.22 -1.79
CA THR A 85 0.62 25.99 -0.43
C THR A 85 -0.12 26.77 0.64
N GLU A 86 -1.01 27.69 0.26
CA GLU A 86 -1.71 28.58 1.19
C GLU A 86 -3.16 28.81 0.74
N GLY A 87 -4.03 29.13 1.70
CA GLY A 87 -5.45 29.42 1.47
C GLY A 87 -6.35 28.20 1.65
N ALA A 88 -7.64 28.37 1.33
CA ALA A 88 -8.67 27.34 1.54
C ALA A 88 -8.51 26.10 0.63
N ASP A 89 -7.65 26.19 -0.37
CA ASP A 89 -7.35 25.11 -1.32
C ASP A 89 -5.90 24.62 -1.19
N ALA A 90 -5.23 24.92 -0.07
CA ALA A 90 -3.90 24.42 0.22
C ALA A 90 -3.86 22.89 0.12
N ASN A 91 -2.82 22.35 -0.51
CA ASN A 91 -2.58 20.92 -0.67
C ASN A 91 -3.67 20.15 -1.45
N LYS A 92 -4.50 20.83 -2.25
CA LYS A 92 -5.42 20.17 -3.19
C LYS A 92 -4.80 20.07 -4.59
N GLY A 93 -4.93 18.90 -5.21
CA GLY A 93 -4.47 18.64 -6.58
C GLY A 93 -3.11 17.96 -6.64
N THR A 94 -2.25 18.40 -7.56
CA THR A 94 -0.98 17.72 -7.90
C THR A 94 0.23 18.65 -7.81
N ASN A 95 1.44 18.10 -7.75
CA ASN A 95 2.68 18.91 -7.83
C ASN A 95 3.08 19.26 -9.27
N LEU A 96 2.25 18.93 -10.26
CA LEU A 96 2.52 19.20 -11.67
C LEU A 96 2.30 20.69 -11.97
N SER A 97 3.09 21.24 -12.89
CA SER A 97 2.86 22.60 -13.39
C SER A 97 1.66 22.63 -14.35
N GLN A 98 1.03 23.79 -14.50
CA GLN A 98 -0.07 23.94 -15.47
C GLN A 98 0.40 23.64 -16.89
N GLU A 99 1.63 24.04 -17.25
CA GLU A 99 2.21 23.78 -18.57
C GLU A 99 2.36 22.27 -18.83
N PHE A 100 2.81 21.50 -17.83
CA PHE A 100 2.92 20.04 -17.94
C PHE A 100 1.55 19.37 -18.07
N ILE A 101 0.57 19.82 -17.27
CA ILE A 101 -0.81 19.32 -17.34
C ILE A 101 -1.39 19.59 -18.72
N ASP A 102 -1.23 20.81 -19.26
CA ASP A 102 -1.75 21.18 -20.57
C ASP A 102 -1.07 20.38 -21.70
N GLU A 103 0.22 20.08 -21.58
CA GLU A 103 0.98 19.28 -22.55
C GLU A 103 0.55 17.81 -22.59
N TYR A 104 0.36 17.20 -21.41
CA TYR A 104 0.08 15.76 -21.27
C TYR A 104 -1.38 15.46 -20.90
N LYS A 105 -2.30 16.42 -21.12
CA LYS A 105 -3.70 16.31 -20.69
C LYS A 105 -4.38 15.03 -21.17
N ASP A 106 -4.23 14.70 -22.45
CA ASP A 106 -4.88 13.54 -23.05
C ASP A 106 -4.36 12.20 -22.49
N ILE A 107 -3.19 12.20 -21.82
CA ILE A 107 -2.62 11.02 -21.15
C ILE A 107 -3.01 11.00 -19.67
N LEU A 108 -2.95 12.15 -18.99
CA LEU A 108 -3.23 12.28 -17.55
C LEU A 108 -4.74 12.19 -17.25
N ASP A 109 -5.59 12.70 -18.14
CA ASP A 109 -7.04 12.84 -18.01
C ASP A 109 -7.72 12.48 -19.37
N PRO A 110 -7.69 11.20 -19.78
CA PRO A 110 -8.16 10.77 -21.10
C PRO A 110 -9.67 10.89 -21.29
N ASP A 111 -10.46 10.89 -20.21
CA ASP A 111 -11.91 11.09 -20.23
C ASP A 111 -12.33 12.56 -20.05
N GLY A 112 -11.40 13.44 -19.67
CA GLY A 112 -11.57 14.89 -19.68
C GLY A 112 -12.43 15.40 -18.52
N ASP A 113 -12.53 14.64 -17.44
CA ASP A 113 -13.33 15.00 -16.26
C ASP A 113 -12.59 15.96 -15.32
N GLY A 114 -11.29 16.15 -15.53
CA GLY A 114 -10.44 17.06 -14.78
C GLY A 114 -9.82 16.46 -13.52
N PHE A 115 -9.80 15.13 -13.40
CA PHE A 115 -9.27 14.42 -12.25
C PHE A 115 -8.23 13.35 -12.65
N VAL A 116 -7.44 12.91 -11.67
CA VAL A 116 -6.55 11.74 -11.79
C VAL A 116 -6.92 10.70 -10.75
N ASP A 117 -6.87 9.43 -11.15
CA ASP A 117 -7.09 8.30 -10.25
C ASP A 117 -5.76 7.86 -9.62
N CYS A 118 -5.60 8.19 -8.34
CA CYS A 118 -4.52 7.68 -7.49
C CYS A 118 -5.07 6.88 -6.29
N GLY A 119 -6.27 6.31 -6.40
CA GLY A 119 -6.90 5.49 -5.37
C GLY A 119 -6.23 4.12 -5.22
N GLY A 120 -6.48 3.41 -4.11
CA GLY A 120 -5.80 2.15 -3.81
C GLY A 120 -4.47 2.34 -3.07
N GLY A 121 -3.62 1.31 -3.08
CA GLY A 121 -2.31 1.30 -2.41
C GLY A 121 -2.40 0.99 -0.91
N MET A 122 -1.31 1.22 -0.17
CA MET A 122 -1.24 0.97 1.28
C MET A 122 -0.94 2.26 2.04
N HIS A 123 -1.60 2.45 3.18
CA HIS A 123 -1.12 3.37 4.22
C HIS A 123 0.28 2.93 4.68
N ASP A 124 1.13 3.90 5.02
CA ASP A 124 2.55 3.63 5.29
C ASP A 124 2.78 2.97 6.64
N ALA A 125 2.16 3.48 7.71
CA ALA A 125 2.41 3.04 9.07
C ALA A 125 1.15 3.03 9.94
N GLY A 126 1.07 3.96 10.91
CA GLY A 126 -0.14 4.22 11.69
C GLY A 126 -0.82 5.54 11.31
N ASP A 127 -0.26 6.20 10.30
CA ASP A 127 -0.82 7.36 9.59
C ASP A 127 -1.50 6.86 8.30
N HIS A 128 -2.04 7.77 7.48
CA HIS A 128 -2.76 7.39 6.27
C HIS A 128 -2.16 7.93 4.97
N VAL A 129 -0.95 8.49 5.05
CA VAL A 129 -0.21 8.87 3.84
C VAL A 129 0.27 7.62 3.11
N LYS A 130 0.27 7.67 1.78
CA LYS A 130 0.86 6.64 0.92
C LYS A 130 2.25 7.12 0.48
N PHE A 131 3.31 6.70 1.15
CA PHE A 131 4.68 7.08 0.79
C PHE A 131 5.33 6.07 -0.17
N GLY A 132 5.80 6.54 -1.33
CA GLY A 132 6.30 5.67 -2.40
C GLY A 132 7.57 4.88 -2.07
N LEU A 133 8.53 5.49 -1.36
CA LEU A 133 9.80 4.82 -1.05
C LEU A 133 9.61 3.63 -0.11
N PRO A 134 9.04 3.79 1.10
CA PRO A 134 8.76 2.65 1.97
C PRO A 134 7.72 1.70 1.38
N GLY A 135 6.69 2.20 0.67
CA GLY A 135 5.69 1.35 0.02
C GLY A 135 6.32 0.42 -1.02
N SER A 136 7.12 0.95 -1.94
CA SER A 136 7.77 0.14 -2.98
C SER A 136 8.84 -0.79 -2.43
N TYR A 137 9.52 -0.39 -1.34
CA TYR A 137 10.39 -1.29 -0.58
C TYR A 137 9.61 -2.46 0.02
N ALA A 138 8.46 -2.21 0.66
CA ALA A 138 7.63 -3.26 1.25
C ALA A 138 7.13 -4.23 0.17
N ALA A 139 6.56 -3.70 -0.92
CA ALA A 139 6.05 -4.50 -2.03
C ALA A 139 7.15 -5.39 -2.66
N SER A 140 8.31 -4.81 -2.96
CA SER A 140 9.44 -5.56 -3.54
C SER A 140 10.04 -6.58 -2.56
N THR A 141 10.09 -6.27 -1.27
CA THR A 141 10.64 -7.17 -0.24
C THR A 141 9.70 -8.34 0.05
N VAL A 142 8.39 -8.10 0.16
CA VAL A 142 7.39 -9.18 0.27
C VAL A 142 7.42 -10.03 -1.00
N GLY A 143 7.47 -9.39 -2.17
CA GLY A 143 7.56 -10.09 -3.45
C GLY A 143 8.82 -10.95 -3.55
N TRP A 144 9.97 -10.45 -3.08
CA TRP A 144 11.21 -11.21 -3.01
C TRP A 144 11.12 -12.39 -2.04
N GLY A 145 10.55 -12.19 -0.85
CA GLY A 145 10.31 -13.29 0.09
C GLY A 145 9.44 -14.39 -0.50
N TYR A 146 8.37 -14.02 -1.22
CA TYR A 146 7.53 -14.97 -1.92
C TYR A 146 8.27 -15.69 -3.06
N TYR A 147 9.07 -14.95 -3.84
CA TYR A 147 9.89 -15.52 -4.90
C TYR A 147 10.88 -16.58 -4.38
N GLU A 148 11.59 -16.30 -3.28
CA GLU A 148 12.58 -17.22 -2.71
C GLU A 148 11.96 -18.44 -2.01
N PHE A 149 10.82 -18.24 -1.34
CA PHE A 149 10.25 -19.22 -0.41
C PHE A 149 8.84 -19.69 -0.80
N ARG A 150 8.51 -19.69 -2.10
CA ARG A 150 7.19 -20.09 -2.61
C ARG A 150 6.64 -21.39 -2.00
N ASP A 151 7.44 -22.45 -1.98
CA ASP A 151 7.05 -23.74 -1.40
C ASP A 151 6.58 -23.61 0.07
N ALA A 152 7.13 -22.66 0.83
CA ALA A 152 6.71 -22.42 2.21
C ALA A 152 5.37 -21.68 2.32
N TYR A 153 5.11 -20.73 1.41
CA TYR A 153 3.80 -20.07 1.31
C TYR A 153 2.72 -21.07 0.88
N GLU A 154 3.02 -21.95 -0.08
CA GLU A 154 2.13 -23.04 -0.50
C GLU A 154 1.87 -24.02 0.64
N ALA A 155 2.92 -24.52 1.29
CA ALA A 155 2.80 -25.50 2.37
C ALA A 155 2.08 -24.97 3.61
N SER A 156 2.13 -23.66 3.86
CA SER A 156 1.40 -23.00 4.94
C SER A 156 0.01 -22.47 4.52
N GLY A 157 -0.40 -22.68 3.26
CA GLY A 157 -1.68 -22.19 2.75
C GLY A 157 -1.79 -20.67 2.65
N GLN A 158 -0.66 -19.95 2.64
CA GLN A 158 -0.61 -18.48 2.60
C GLN A 158 -0.35 -17.91 1.18
N GLN A 159 -0.33 -18.78 0.17
CA GLN A 159 -0.05 -18.39 -1.21
C GLN A 159 -1.04 -17.33 -1.73
N GLU A 160 -2.35 -17.62 -1.66
CA GLU A 160 -3.39 -16.71 -2.17
C GLU A 160 -3.36 -15.36 -1.44
N HIS A 161 -3.11 -15.38 -0.13
CA HIS A 161 -3.07 -14.16 0.69
C HIS A 161 -1.88 -13.26 0.33
N VAL A 162 -0.67 -13.83 0.14
CA VAL A 162 0.48 -13.01 -0.28
C VAL A 162 0.31 -12.51 -1.71
N GLU A 163 -0.30 -13.30 -2.60
CA GLU A 163 -0.57 -12.88 -3.98
C GLU A 163 -1.58 -11.72 -4.04
N ASP A 164 -2.65 -11.76 -3.25
CA ASP A 164 -3.61 -10.64 -3.10
C ASP A 164 -2.93 -9.36 -2.59
N ILE A 165 -2.03 -9.45 -1.60
CA ILE A 165 -1.25 -8.30 -1.12
C ILE A 165 -0.35 -7.75 -2.24
N LEU A 166 0.33 -8.61 -3.00
CA LEU A 166 1.21 -8.19 -4.09
C LEU A 166 0.44 -7.55 -5.24
N HIS A 167 -0.73 -8.08 -5.60
CA HIS A 167 -1.63 -7.44 -6.55
C HIS A 167 -2.07 -6.07 -6.07
N TRP A 168 -2.49 -5.94 -4.81
CA TRP A 168 -2.91 -4.65 -4.26
C TRP A 168 -1.84 -3.55 -4.36
N PHE A 169 -0.58 -3.90 -4.07
CA PHE A 169 0.55 -2.99 -4.25
C PHE A 169 0.80 -2.65 -5.72
N ASN A 170 0.94 -3.67 -6.56
CA ASN A 170 1.44 -3.49 -7.93
C ASN A 170 0.37 -2.95 -8.87
N ASP A 171 -0.91 -3.21 -8.63
CA ASP A 171 -2.03 -2.61 -9.37
C ASP A 171 -2.09 -1.11 -9.11
N PHE A 172 -1.84 -0.67 -7.87
CA PHE A 172 -1.67 0.75 -7.56
C PHE A 172 -0.50 1.34 -8.34
N TYR A 173 0.68 0.70 -8.36
CA TYR A 173 1.83 1.21 -9.11
C TYR A 173 1.60 1.30 -10.61
N MET A 174 0.97 0.29 -11.22
CA MET A 174 0.63 0.31 -12.63
C MET A 174 -0.36 1.44 -12.94
N LYS A 175 -1.39 1.59 -12.12
CA LYS A 175 -2.37 2.68 -12.28
C LYS A 175 -1.76 4.06 -12.08
N SER A 176 -0.84 4.20 -11.14
CA SER A 176 -0.14 5.45 -10.85
C SER A 176 0.96 5.78 -11.86
N THR A 177 1.19 4.94 -12.88
CA THR A 177 2.21 5.16 -13.92
C THR A 177 1.56 5.53 -15.25
N TYR A 178 1.82 6.75 -15.71
CA TYR A 178 1.30 7.27 -16.96
C TYR A 178 2.32 7.09 -18.08
N LEU A 179 1.88 6.51 -19.20
CA LEU A 179 2.71 6.15 -20.34
C LEU A 179 2.28 6.92 -21.58
N ASP A 180 3.22 7.28 -22.45
CA ASP A 180 2.94 7.72 -23.81
C ASP A 180 2.61 6.53 -24.74
N GLU A 181 2.27 6.82 -26.00
CA GLU A 181 1.92 5.81 -27.01
C GLU A 181 3.07 4.83 -27.32
N ASP A 182 4.32 5.23 -27.09
CA ASP A 182 5.52 4.42 -27.29
C ASP A 182 5.87 3.58 -26.03
N GLY A 183 5.12 3.74 -24.95
CA GLY A 183 5.32 3.04 -23.67
C GLY A 183 6.37 3.69 -22.77
N ASN A 184 6.77 4.94 -23.02
CA ASN A 184 7.66 5.68 -22.13
C ASN A 184 6.87 6.29 -20.97
N VAL A 185 7.44 6.26 -19.76
CA VAL A 185 6.84 6.91 -18.59
C VAL A 185 6.94 8.42 -18.72
N ILE A 186 5.80 9.10 -18.68
CA ILE A 186 5.72 10.58 -18.68
C ILE A 186 5.54 11.13 -17.26
N ALA A 187 4.77 10.44 -16.42
CA ALA A 187 4.56 10.79 -15.02
C ALA A 187 4.32 9.54 -14.16
N PHE A 188 4.76 9.57 -12.90
CA PHE A 188 4.50 8.52 -11.92
C PHE A 188 4.08 9.10 -10.58
N CYS A 189 2.86 8.81 -10.11
CA CYS A 189 2.41 9.22 -8.79
C CYS A 189 3.08 8.36 -7.72
N TYR A 190 4.01 8.96 -6.97
CA TYR A 190 4.78 8.26 -5.95
C TYR A 190 4.28 8.54 -4.53
N GLN A 191 3.40 9.52 -4.32
CA GLN A 191 2.84 9.80 -3.01
C GLN A 191 1.45 10.38 -3.10
N VAL A 192 0.57 9.96 -2.19
CA VAL A 192 -0.76 10.53 -2.02
C VAL A 192 -0.98 10.85 -0.55
N GLY A 193 -1.38 12.08 -0.27
CA GLY A 193 -1.43 12.60 1.09
C GLY A 193 -0.22 13.47 1.44
N GLU A 194 -0.41 14.34 2.43
CA GLU A 194 0.62 15.24 2.96
C GLU A 194 0.75 15.03 4.47
N GLY A 195 1.94 14.66 4.94
CA GLY A 195 2.16 14.29 6.33
C GLY A 195 1.79 15.39 7.32
N ASN A 196 2.08 16.66 6.98
CA ASN A 196 1.67 17.77 7.84
C ASN A 196 0.16 17.92 7.97
N ASN A 197 -0.63 17.48 6.98
CA ASN A 197 -2.08 17.47 7.08
C ASN A 197 -2.55 16.24 7.85
N ASP A 198 -2.06 15.07 7.44
CA ASP A 198 -2.48 13.76 7.92
C ASP A 198 -2.20 13.57 9.42
N HIS A 199 -1.01 13.96 9.87
CA HIS A 199 -0.53 13.70 11.23
C HIS A 199 -1.17 14.61 12.29
N ASN A 200 -2.04 15.53 11.89
CA ASN A 200 -2.84 16.35 12.81
C ASN A 200 -4.16 15.67 13.22
N TYR A 201 -4.50 14.53 12.61
CA TYR A 201 -5.72 13.79 12.89
C TYR A 201 -5.40 12.38 13.40
N TRP A 202 -6.25 11.90 14.30
CA TRP A 202 -6.17 10.54 14.85
C TRP A 202 -7.56 9.93 14.83
N ASN A 203 -7.85 9.19 13.77
CA ASN A 203 -9.16 8.65 13.45
C ASN A 203 -9.03 7.35 12.62
N PRO A 204 -10.10 6.57 12.48
CA PRO A 204 -10.16 5.54 11.45
C PRO A 204 -10.02 6.17 10.05
N PRO A 205 -9.33 5.51 9.10
CA PRO A 205 -9.13 6.04 7.76
C PRO A 205 -10.46 6.23 7.00
N GLU A 206 -11.49 5.45 7.34
CA GLU A 206 -12.83 5.55 6.75
C GLU A 206 -13.57 6.84 7.12
N LEU A 207 -13.07 7.58 8.12
CA LEU A 207 -13.63 8.87 8.58
C LEU A 207 -12.67 10.04 8.31
N GLN A 208 -11.59 9.81 7.56
CA GLN A 208 -10.66 10.85 7.14
C GLN A 208 -11.08 11.33 5.75
N ASP A 209 -12.06 12.24 5.72
CA ASP A 209 -12.70 12.73 4.51
C ASP A 209 -13.10 14.23 4.64
N SER A 210 -13.58 14.80 3.54
CA SER A 210 -14.03 16.21 3.50
C SER A 210 -15.27 16.53 4.35
N VAL A 211 -16.00 15.51 4.81
CA VAL A 211 -17.22 15.67 5.63
C VAL A 211 -16.85 15.78 7.10
N HIS A 212 -15.86 15.01 7.54
CA HIS A 212 -15.44 14.89 8.93
C HIS A 212 -14.24 15.78 9.27
N GLU A 213 -13.44 16.20 8.29
CA GLU A 213 -12.26 17.04 8.49
C GLU A 213 -12.34 18.39 7.78
N LYS A 214 -12.13 19.45 8.56
CA LYS A 214 -12.35 20.85 8.15
C LYS A 214 -11.41 21.33 7.03
N ASP A 215 -10.22 20.75 6.94
CA ASP A 215 -9.17 21.14 6.00
C ASP A 215 -8.59 19.89 5.30
N PHE A 216 -9.46 18.90 5.05
CA PHE A 216 -9.08 17.66 4.39
C PHE A 216 -8.50 17.91 3.01
N ALA A 217 -7.26 17.48 2.80
CA ALA A 217 -6.60 17.52 1.51
C ALA A 217 -5.52 16.44 1.45
N ARG A 218 -5.61 15.60 0.41
CA ARG A 218 -4.67 14.53 0.10
C ARG A 218 -4.11 14.74 -1.32
N PRO A 219 -3.07 15.57 -1.49
CA PRO A 219 -2.51 15.84 -2.81
C PRO A 219 -1.82 14.62 -3.39
N ALA A 220 -1.70 14.57 -4.72
CA ALA A 220 -0.86 13.61 -5.42
C ALA A 220 0.47 14.22 -5.84
N TYR A 221 1.57 13.55 -5.52
CA TYR A 221 2.91 13.94 -5.93
C TYR A 221 3.41 13.01 -7.03
N PHE A 222 3.84 13.61 -8.13
CA PHE A 222 4.30 12.97 -9.34
C PHE A 222 5.79 13.20 -9.57
N ALA A 223 6.46 12.15 -10.03
CA ALA A 223 7.76 12.23 -10.65
C ALA A 223 7.59 12.45 -12.15
N THR A 224 8.35 13.39 -12.71
CA THR A 224 8.40 13.67 -14.15
C THR A 224 9.86 13.80 -14.60
N VAL A 225 10.10 14.00 -15.89
CA VAL A 225 11.45 14.30 -16.40
C VAL A 225 12.03 15.60 -15.84
N ASP A 226 11.17 16.58 -15.54
CA ASP A 226 11.58 17.89 -14.99
C ASP A 226 11.74 17.87 -13.47
N THR A 227 10.98 17.03 -12.78
CA THR A 227 11.05 16.82 -11.33
C THR A 227 11.21 15.33 -11.02
N PRO A 228 12.43 14.78 -11.20
CA PRO A 228 12.66 13.35 -11.08
C PRO A 228 12.67 12.88 -9.63
N ALA A 229 12.18 11.65 -9.40
CA ALA A 229 12.29 10.92 -8.13
C ALA A 229 12.87 9.51 -8.40
N SER A 230 14.15 9.45 -8.77
CA SER A 230 14.77 8.21 -9.28
C SER A 230 14.76 7.06 -8.27
N ASP A 231 14.86 7.36 -6.98
CA ASP A 231 14.75 6.39 -5.88
C ASP A 231 13.35 5.78 -5.80
N MET A 232 12.30 6.61 -5.86
CA MET A 232 10.91 6.18 -5.92
C MET A 232 10.64 5.31 -7.15
N CYS A 233 11.02 5.80 -8.34
CA CYS A 233 10.78 5.08 -9.59
C CYS A 233 11.54 3.75 -9.65
N ALA A 234 12.79 3.71 -9.16
CA ALA A 234 13.57 2.48 -9.14
C ALA A 234 13.00 1.43 -8.16
N GLY A 235 12.52 1.86 -6.99
CA GLY A 235 11.84 0.98 -6.04
C GLY A 235 10.58 0.35 -6.64
N THR A 236 9.73 1.15 -7.28
CA THR A 236 8.52 0.67 -7.95
C THR A 236 8.84 -0.25 -9.13
N ALA A 237 9.85 0.09 -9.95
CA ALA A 237 10.30 -0.79 -11.02
C ALA A 237 10.80 -2.14 -10.51
N ALA A 238 11.51 -2.16 -9.36
CA ALA A 238 11.94 -3.40 -8.71
C ALA A 238 10.75 -4.23 -8.21
N SER A 239 9.73 -3.59 -7.63
CA SER A 239 8.48 -4.25 -7.23
C SER A 239 7.78 -4.91 -8.41
N LEU A 240 7.58 -4.17 -9.51
CA LEU A 240 6.92 -4.71 -10.71
C LEU A 240 7.74 -5.84 -11.35
N ALA A 241 9.07 -5.74 -11.34
CA ALA A 241 9.95 -6.79 -11.85
C ALA A 241 9.87 -8.09 -11.03
N VAL A 242 9.87 -8.01 -9.69
CA VAL A 242 9.68 -9.21 -8.86
C VAL A 242 8.25 -9.73 -8.96
N ASN A 243 7.26 -8.85 -9.16
CA ASN A 243 5.88 -9.24 -9.42
C ASN A 243 5.80 -10.09 -10.70
N TYR A 244 6.43 -9.65 -11.79
CA TYR A 244 6.54 -10.46 -13.01
C TYR A 244 7.18 -11.84 -12.73
N LEU A 245 8.28 -11.90 -11.95
CA LEU A 245 8.89 -13.19 -11.62
C LEU A 245 7.96 -14.11 -10.84
N ASN A 246 7.11 -13.55 -9.98
CA ASN A 246 6.15 -14.29 -9.18
C ASN A 246 4.93 -14.79 -9.98
N PHE A 247 4.53 -14.07 -11.03
CA PHE A 247 3.27 -14.34 -11.76
C PHE A 247 3.48 -14.78 -13.22
N LYS A 248 4.71 -14.84 -13.74
CA LYS A 248 4.95 -15.19 -15.16
C LYS A 248 4.46 -16.58 -15.59
N ASP A 249 4.19 -17.47 -14.64
CA ASP A 249 3.75 -18.85 -14.89
C ASP A 249 2.32 -19.14 -14.37
N THR A 250 1.61 -18.13 -13.83
CA THR A 250 0.31 -18.26 -13.17
C THR A 250 -0.64 -17.13 -13.51
#